data_AF-A0A074REE4-F1
#
_entry.id   AF-A0A074REE4-F1
#
_cell.length_a   1.000
_cell.length_b   1.000
_cell.length_c   1.000
_cell.angle_alpha   90.00
_cell.angle_beta   90.00
_cell.angle_gamma   90.00
#
_symmetry.space_group_name_H-M   'P 1'
#
loop_
_entity.id
_entity.type
_entity.pdbx_description
1 polymer ?
#
loop_
_entity_poly.entity_id
_entity_poly.type
_entity_poly.pdbx_seq_one_letter_code
_entity_poly.pdbx_strand_id
1 'polypeptide(L)'
;LGLITLDNASNNDTFMAQLEVYMAAQGMDFDRHGNCLQCFPHVINLAVQDILAALADSAVKFQWTEESKGSTLTDEVVAYLIALSTSPHDHGLWIMEEFIMSPLQLILDCPTRWSSTYYMINQFLYLYPAVTRYIASIPSLAEYTITHRDFKVLYDIKTVLSLAHWVQELLSSDKTLTLSYALPLYHALIDQWRHLQSTLPALLHAIGAGIKKIEDYIARVRLSPAYVVAMALNPSIGYQWIDENLPTESGRA
;
A
#
# COMPACT_ATOMS: atom_id res chain seq x y z
N LEU A 1 3.25 7.89 32.22
CA LEU A 1 2.55 6.73 31.61
C LEU A 1 3.26 6.32 30.34
N GLY A 2 3.09 5.06 29.89
CA GLY A 2 3.75 4.50 28.72
C GLY A 2 3.15 4.93 27.37
N LEU A 3 3.30 4.07 26.36
CA LEU A 3 2.80 4.26 24.99
C LEU A 3 1.56 3.39 24.77
N ILE A 4 0.58 3.90 24.02
CA ILE A 4 -0.65 3.20 23.66
C ILE A 4 -0.66 3.02 22.14
N THR A 5 -0.81 1.77 21.67
CA THR A 5 -0.95 1.48 20.26
C THR A 5 -2.42 1.43 19.87
N LEU A 6 -2.83 2.23 18.89
CA LEU A 6 -4.21 2.34 18.40
C LEU A 6 -4.25 2.28 16.87
N ASP A 7 -5.36 1.80 16.29
CA ASP A 7 -5.63 2.03 14.87
C ASP A 7 -5.99 3.50 14.62
N ASN A 8 -5.88 3.98 13.38
CA ASN A 8 -6.06 5.42 13.08
C ASN A 8 -7.54 5.78 12.84
N ALA A 9 -8.45 5.16 13.59
CA ALA A 9 -9.87 5.44 13.57
C ALA A 9 -10.16 6.74 14.36
N SER A 10 -11.06 7.59 13.85
CA SER A 10 -11.31 8.93 14.42
C SER A 10 -11.87 8.92 15.85
N ASN A 11 -12.52 7.83 16.25
CA ASN A 11 -12.95 7.63 17.64
C ASN A 11 -11.75 7.50 18.61
N ASN A 12 -10.62 6.97 18.14
CA ASN A 12 -9.40 6.88 18.95
C ASN A 12 -8.76 8.24 19.19
N ASP A 13 -8.85 9.17 18.23
CA ASP A 13 -8.42 10.56 18.43
C ASP A 13 -9.23 11.23 19.55
N THR A 14 -10.54 10.98 19.56
CA THR A 14 -11.45 11.48 20.61
C THR A 14 -11.12 10.86 21.96
N PHE A 15 -10.88 9.55 21.99
CA PHE A 15 -10.46 8.84 23.20
C PHE A 15 -9.15 9.39 23.77
N MET A 16 -8.13 9.58 22.93
CA MET A 16 -6.82 10.11 23.36
C MET A 16 -6.93 11.55 23.88
N ALA A 17 -7.78 12.37 23.27
CA ALA A 17 -8.05 13.73 23.78
C ALA A 17 -8.75 13.71 25.15
N GLN A 18 -9.72 12.82 25.37
CA GLN A 18 -10.37 12.68 26.68
C GLN A 18 -9.41 12.11 27.73
N LEU A 19 -8.56 11.16 27.34
CA LEU A 19 -7.58 10.55 28.21
C LEU A 19 -6.53 11.57 28.67
N GLU A 20 -6.06 12.43 27.78
CA GLU A 20 -5.17 13.55 28.10
C GLU A 20 -5.76 14.47 29.17
N VAL A 21 -7.03 14.89 29.01
CA VAL A 21 -7.73 15.72 30.01
C VAL A 21 -7.80 15.00 31.37
N TYR A 22 -8.15 13.72 31.37
CA TYR A 22 -8.23 12.93 32.60
C TYR A 22 -6.87 12.81 33.29
N MET A 23 -5.82 12.49 32.54
CA MET A 23 -4.46 12.32 33.08
C MET A 23 -3.89 13.63 33.62
N ALA A 24 -4.11 14.74 32.91
CA ALA A 24 -3.74 16.07 33.38
C ALA A 24 -4.44 16.42 34.70
N ALA A 25 -5.72 16.07 34.86
CA ALA A 25 -6.46 16.26 36.11
C ALA A 25 -5.91 15.42 37.28
N GLN A 26 -5.20 14.31 36.99
CA GLN A 26 -4.49 13.50 37.99
C GLN A 26 -3.04 13.97 38.21
N GLY A 27 -2.61 15.07 37.59
CA GLY A 27 -1.24 15.58 37.69
C GLY A 27 -0.20 14.75 36.94
N MET A 28 -0.62 13.98 35.93
CA MET A 28 0.28 13.13 35.13
C MET A 28 0.62 13.81 33.80
N ASP A 29 1.89 13.70 33.40
CA ASP A 29 2.36 14.12 32.09
C ASP A 29 1.96 13.07 31.03
N PHE A 30 1.08 13.48 30.12
CA PHE A 30 0.52 12.66 29.05
C PHE A 30 0.17 13.55 27.86
N ASP A 31 0.78 13.29 26.71
CA ASP A 31 0.50 13.97 25.45
C ASP A 31 -0.23 13.01 24.52
N ARG A 32 -1.41 13.40 24.03
CA ARG A 32 -2.23 12.54 23.17
C ARG A 32 -1.54 12.09 21.87
N HIS A 33 -0.53 12.80 21.38
CA HIS A 33 0.21 12.45 20.18
C HIS A 33 1.53 11.73 20.51
N GLY A 34 2.25 12.18 21.52
CA GLY A 34 3.53 11.61 21.98
C GLY A 34 3.39 10.26 22.67
N ASN A 35 2.24 10.02 23.31
CA ASN A 35 1.92 8.73 23.95
C ASN A 35 1.12 7.79 23.03
N CYS A 36 0.88 8.16 21.75
CA CYS A 36 0.15 7.36 20.78
C CYS A 36 1.08 6.74 19.73
N LEU A 37 1.08 5.41 19.61
CA LEU A 37 1.67 4.70 18.48
C LEU A 37 0.57 4.28 17.51
N GLN A 38 0.69 4.66 16.24
CA GLN A 38 -0.26 4.19 15.24
C GLN A 38 0.06 2.76 14.81
N CYS A 39 -0.98 1.97 14.60
CA CYS A 39 -0.90 0.60 14.10
C CYS A 39 -0.22 0.53 12.72
N PHE A 40 0.92 -0.19 12.60
CA PHE A 40 1.71 -0.23 11.36
C PHE A 40 0.95 -0.76 10.14
N PRO A 41 0.20 -1.87 10.24
CA PRO A 41 -0.56 -2.36 9.10
C PRO A 41 -1.67 -1.39 8.66
N HIS A 42 -2.22 -0.61 9.60
CA HIS A 42 -3.18 0.44 9.27
C HIS A 42 -2.52 1.55 8.43
N VAL A 43 -1.32 2.01 8.83
CA VAL A 43 -0.56 3.03 8.07
C VAL A 43 -0.29 2.54 6.63
N ILE A 44 0.12 1.29 6.48
CA ILE A 44 0.38 0.68 5.16
C ILE A 44 -0.91 0.57 4.36
N ASN A 45 -2.01 0.16 5.00
CA ASN A 45 -3.31 0.07 4.34
C ASN A 45 -3.77 1.44 3.82
N LEU A 46 -3.58 2.51 4.58
CA LEU A 46 -3.89 3.87 4.11
C LEU A 46 -3.07 4.24 2.86
N ALA A 47 -1.77 3.88 2.81
CA ALA A 47 -0.96 4.09 1.61
C ALA A 47 -1.45 3.27 0.42
N VAL A 48 -1.87 2.01 0.64
CA VAL A 48 -2.48 1.17 -0.40
C VAL A 48 -3.78 1.78 -0.91
N GLN A 49 -4.65 2.29 -0.04
CA GLN A 49 -5.88 2.96 -0.45
C GLN A 49 -5.59 4.24 -1.26
N ASP A 50 -4.58 5.03 -0.86
CA ASP A 50 -4.15 6.22 -1.61
C ASP A 50 -3.61 5.84 -3.02
N ILE A 51 -2.88 4.70 -3.15
CA ILE A 51 -2.45 4.17 -4.46
C ILE A 51 -3.67 3.79 -5.32
N LEU A 52 -4.58 2.98 -4.77
CA LEU A 52 -5.76 2.47 -5.47
C LEU A 52 -6.66 3.60 -5.96
N ALA A 53 -6.90 4.61 -5.12
CA ALA A 53 -7.69 5.79 -5.46
C ALA A 53 -7.05 6.63 -6.58
N ALA A 54 -5.72 6.60 -6.71
CA ALA A 54 -4.98 7.38 -7.69
C ALA A 54 -4.72 6.66 -9.03
N LEU A 55 -5.17 5.41 -9.21
CA LEU A 55 -4.89 4.63 -10.44
C LEU A 55 -5.43 5.32 -11.71
N ALA A 56 -6.69 5.75 -11.69
CA ALA A 56 -7.31 6.40 -12.83
C ALA A 56 -6.63 7.74 -13.18
N ASP A 57 -6.33 8.56 -12.15
CA ASP A 57 -5.59 9.81 -12.31
C ASP A 57 -4.16 9.57 -12.83
N SER A 58 -3.55 8.44 -12.47
CA SER A 58 -2.22 8.07 -12.92
C SER A 58 -2.18 7.81 -14.42
N ALA A 59 -3.19 7.11 -14.96
CA ALA A 59 -3.30 6.90 -16.40
C ALA A 59 -3.44 8.23 -17.17
N VAL A 60 -4.32 9.13 -16.70
CA VAL A 60 -4.52 10.45 -17.32
C VAL A 60 -3.23 11.29 -17.30
N LYS A 61 -2.53 11.32 -16.17
CA LYS A 61 -1.28 12.07 -16.03
C LYS A 61 -0.17 11.51 -16.89
N PHE A 62 -0.08 10.19 -17.00
CA PHE A 62 0.91 9.54 -17.87
C PHE A 62 0.65 9.91 -19.34
N GLN A 63 -0.59 9.82 -19.81
CA GLN A 63 -0.97 10.22 -21.15
C GLN A 63 -0.58 11.68 -21.44
N TRP A 64 -0.99 12.60 -20.57
CA TRP A 64 -0.68 14.03 -20.72
C TRP A 64 0.83 14.31 -20.74
N THR A 65 1.61 13.57 -19.94
CA THR A 65 3.06 13.71 -19.88
C THR A 65 3.72 13.29 -21.19
N GLU A 66 3.28 12.19 -21.80
CA GLU A 66 3.84 11.71 -23.07
C GLU A 66 3.43 12.59 -24.25
N GLU A 67 2.17 13.03 -24.29
CA GLU A 67 1.69 14.00 -25.29
C GLU A 67 2.46 15.32 -25.22
N SER A 68 2.74 15.82 -24.01
CA SER A 68 3.51 17.04 -23.80
C SER A 68 4.98 16.94 -24.25
N LYS A 69 5.54 15.72 -24.29
CA LYS A 69 6.88 15.46 -24.85
C LYS A 69 6.88 15.33 -26.38
N GLY A 70 5.71 15.36 -27.01
CA GLY A 70 5.55 15.08 -28.43
C GLY A 70 5.68 13.59 -28.79
N SER A 71 5.64 12.70 -27.79
CA SER A 71 5.63 11.25 -28.01
C SER A 71 4.24 10.82 -28.47
N THR A 72 4.17 10.03 -29.55
CA THR A 72 2.93 9.34 -29.91
C THR A 72 2.84 8.02 -29.13
N LEU A 73 1.79 7.85 -28.35
CA LEU A 73 1.52 6.60 -27.65
C LEU A 73 1.14 5.50 -28.64
N THR A 74 1.62 4.29 -28.40
CA THR A 74 1.20 3.13 -29.19
C THR A 74 -0.21 2.69 -28.78
N ASP A 75 -0.92 2.02 -29.69
CA ASP A 75 -2.25 1.45 -29.40
C ASP A 75 -2.24 0.49 -28.20
N GLU A 76 -1.11 -0.21 -27.98
CA GLU A 76 -0.92 -1.08 -26.81
C GLU A 76 -0.93 -0.27 -25.51
N VAL A 77 -0.22 0.86 -25.48
CA VAL A 77 -0.15 1.73 -24.30
C VAL A 77 -1.48 2.42 -24.05
N VAL A 78 -2.13 2.95 -25.10
CA VAL A 78 -3.45 3.59 -24.95
C VAL A 78 -4.45 2.64 -24.32
N ALA A 79 -4.49 1.38 -24.77
CA ALA A 79 -5.42 0.41 -24.23
C ALA A 79 -5.06 -0.09 -22.82
N TYR A 80 -3.77 -0.10 -22.45
CA TYR A 80 -3.38 -0.29 -21.06
C TYR A 80 -3.91 0.84 -20.17
N LEU A 81 -3.80 2.09 -20.63
CA LEU A 81 -4.29 3.25 -19.86
C LEU A 81 -5.81 3.24 -19.71
N ILE A 82 -6.54 2.83 -20.73
CA ILE A 82 -7.99 2.61 -20.63
C ILE A 82 -8.27 1.56 -19.56
N ALA A 83 -7.66 0.37 -19.64
CA ALA A 83 -7.82 -0.69 -18.65
C ALA A 83 -7.40 -0.29 -17.23
N LEU A 84 -6.44 0.64 -17.07
CA LEU A 84 -6.04 1.19 -15.79
C LEU A 84 -7.04 2.22 -15.24
N SER A 85 -7.69 2.99 -16.11
CA SER A 85 -8.67 4.03 -15.76
C SER A 85 -10.10 3.51 -15.59
N THR A 86 -10.45 2.38 -16.19
CA THR A 86 -11.80 1.82 -16.18
C THR A 86 -11.82 0.41 -15.60
N SER A 87 -13.01 -0.06 -15.17
CA SER A 87 -13.21 -1.49 -14.95
C SER A 87 -13.08 -2.24 -16.30
N PRO A 88 -12.64 -3.52 -16.31
CA PRO A 88 -12.38 -4.29 -17.51
C PRO A 88 -13.54 -4.25 -18.52
N HIS A 89 -13.28 -3.77 -19.74
CA HIS A 89 -14.18 -3.92 -20.89
C HIS A 89 -13.37 -4.04 -22.19
N ASP A 90 -13.63 -5.12 -22.95
CA ASP A 90 -13.62 -5.31 -24.42
C ASP A 90 -13.11 -6.72 -24.81
N HIS A 91 -13.35 -7.17 -26.04
CA HIS A 91 -13.40 -8.58 -26.40
C HIS A 91 -12.05 -9.18 -26.82
N GLY A 92 -11.56 -10.16 -26.05
CA GLY A 92 -10.49 -11.06 -26.45
C GLY A 92 -10.49 -12.33 -25.62
N LEU A 93 -11.04 -13.44 -26.16
CA LEU A 93 -11.08 -14.74 -25.50
C LEU A 93 -9.84 -15.56 -25.85
N TRP A 94 -9.15 -16.10 -24.85
CA TRP A 94 -8.15 -17.15 -25.04
C TRP A 94 -8.67 -18.45 -24.44
N ILE A 95 -8.66 -19.52 -25.23
CA ILE A 95 -8.94 -20.87 -24.75
C ILE A 95 -7.62 -21.43 -24.21
N MET A 96 -7.53 -21.66 -22.90
CA MET A 96 -6.40 -22.36 -22.27
C MET A 96 -6.75 -23.84 -22.05
N GLU A 97 -5.76 -24.71 -22.27
CA GLU A 97 -5.83 -26.17 -22.07
C GLU A 97 -6.16 -26.56 -20.62
N GLU A 98 -6.62 -27.80 -20.44
CA GLU A 98 -7.12 -28.35 -19.17
C GLU A 98 -6.06 -28.27 -18.05
N PHE A 99 -6.31 -27.41 -17.07
CA PHE A 99 -5.47 -27.25 -15.89
C PHE A 99 -6.20 -27.77 -14.65
N ILE A 100 -5.55 -28.63 -13.87
CA ILE A 100 -6.07 -29.09 -12.57
C ILE A 100 -5.83 -27.97 -11.55
N MET A 101 -6.88 -27.21 -11.25
CA MET A 101 -6.86 -26.12 -10.28
C MET A 101 -7.38 -26.56 -8.92
N SER A 102 -6.84 -25.99 -7.83
CA SER A 102 -7.48 -26.14 -6.53
C SER A 102 -8.84 -25.43 -6.53
N PRO A 103 -9.90 -26.05 -5.98
CA PRO A 103 -11.24 -25.48 -5.96
C PRO A 103 -11.29 -24.36 -4.91
N LEU A 104 -10.94 -23.14 -5.34
CA LEU A 104 -10.97 -21.94 -4.52
C LEU A 104 -12.16 -21.06 -4.94
N GLN A 105 -12.76 -20.38 -3.98
CA GLN A 105 -13.78 -19.34 -4.22
C GLN A 105 -13.10 -17.98 -4.37
N LEU A 106 -13.66 -17.10 -5.20
CA LEU A 106 -13.23 -15.71 -5.27
C LEU A 106 -13.42 -15.01 -3.92
N ILE A 107 -12.40 -14.28 -3.48
CA ILE A 107 -12.44 -13.41 -2.30
C ILE A 107 -12.90 -12.01 -2.75
N LEU A 108 -13.77 -11.39 -1.96
CA LEU A 108 -14.18 -10.00 -2.14
C LEU A 108 -13.24 -9.05 -1.40
N ASP A 109 -13.04 -7.87 -1.97
CA ASP A 109 -12.35 -6.77 -1.29
C ASP A 109 -13.08 -6.36 -0.01
N CYS A 110 -12.31 -5.95 1.00
CA CYS A 110 -12.83 -5.46 2.26
C CYS A 110 -11.92 -4.32 2.72
N PRO A 111 -12.30 -3.04 2.53
CA PRO A 111 -11.42 -1.90 2.79
C PRO A 111 -10.87 -1.83 4.22
N THR A 112 -11.60 -2.40 5.18
CA THR A 112 -11.23 -2.46 6.60
C THR A 112 -10.33 -3.64 6.96
N ARG A 113 -10.14 -4.61 6.05
CA ARG A 113 -9.23 -5.75 6.23
C ARG A 113 -7.95 -5.51 5.42
N TRP A 114 -6.81 -5.47 6.10
CA TRP A 114 -5.52 -5.24 5.45
C TRP A 114 -5.23 -6.29 4.38
N SER A 115 -4.61 -5.87 3.27
CA SER A 115 -4.25 -6.72 2.14
C SER A 115 -5.43 -7.39 1.39
N SER A 116 -6.69 -7.05 1.70
CA SER A 116 -7.86 -7.68 1.07
C SER A 116 -7.87 -7.52 -0.45
N THR A 117 -7.57 -6.32 -0.96
CA THR A 117 -7.47 -6.06 -2.41
C THR A 117 -6.36 -6.89 -3.05
N TYR A 118 -5.21 -7.00 -2.39
CA TYR A 118 -4.10 -7.85 -2.86
C TYR A 118 -4.52 -9.32 -2.96
N TYR A 119 -5.17 -9.87 -1.92
CA TYR A 119 -5.66 -11.24 -1.94
C TYR A 119 -6.72 -11.48 -3.00
N MET A 120 -7.67 -10.55 -3.16
CA MET A 120 -8.68 -10.59 -4.21
C MET A 120 -8.02 -10.70 -5.59
N ILE A 121 -7.10 -9.79 -5.92
CA ILE A 121 -6.43 -9.76 -7.22
C ILE A 121 -5.56 -11.01 -7.41
N ASN A 122 -4.77 -11.39 -6.39
CA ASN A 122 -3.89 -12.56 -6.50
C ASN A 122 -4.69 -13.85 -6.75
N GLN A 123 -5.81 -14.02 -6.06
CA GLN A 123 -6.67 -15.19 -6.26
C GLN A 123 -7.44 -15.14 -7.57
N PHE A 124 -7.92 -13.96 -7.96
CA PHE A 124 -8.54 -13.76 -9.26
C PHE A 124 -7.58 -14.15 -10.40
N LEU A 125 -6.32 -13.68 -10.36
CA LEU A 125 -5.30 -14.02 -11.36
C LEU A 125 -4.99 -15.52 -11.40
N TYR A 126 -5.00 -16.20 -10.24
CA TYR A 126 -4.89 -17.66 -10.19
C TYR A 126 -6.10 -18.32 -10.88
N LEU A 127 -7.32 -17.90 -10.55
CA LEU A 127 -8.59 -18.42 -11.08
C LEU A 127 -8.93 -17.96 -12.50
N TYR A 128 -8.11 -17.10 -13.11
CA TYR A 128 -8.39 -16.48 -14.40
C TYR A 128 -8.81 -17.46 -15.51
N PRO A 129 -8.18 -18.65 -15.70
CA PRO A 129 -8.63 -19.62 -16.70
C PRO A 129 -10.04 -20.15 -16.44
N ALA A 130 -10.35 -20.44 -15.17
CA ALA A 130 -11.68 -20.93 -14.76
C ALA A 130 -12.75 -19.84 -14.88
N VAL A 131 -12.45 -18.61 -14.50
CA VAL A 131 -13.35 -17.46 -14.61
C VAL A 131 -13.65 -17.16 -16.08
N THR A 132 -12.64 -17.15 -16.94
CA THR A 132 -12.82 -16.91 -18.39
C THR A 132 -13.73 -17.97 -19.01
N ARG A 133 -13.53 -19.25 -18.66
CA ARG A 133 -14.40 -20.34 -19.12
C ARG A 133 -15.84 -20.23 -18.61
N TYR A 134 -16.02 -19.78 -17.37
CA TYR A 134 -17.33 -19.56 -16.77
C TYR A 134 -18.09 -18.39 -17.44
N ILE A 135 -17.39 -17.28 -17.71
CA ILE A 135 -17.96 -16.15 -18.46
C ILE A 135 -18.36 -16.60 -19.87
N ALA A 136 -17.48 -17.34 -20.55
CA ALA A 136 -17.73 -17.83 -21.91
C ALA A 136 -18.92 -18.79 -22.01
N SER A 137 -19.26 -19.50 -20.93
CA SER A 137 -20.39 -20.44 -20.92
C SER A 137 -21.74 -19.75 -20.71
N ILE A 138 -21.76 -18.46 -20.32
CA ILE A 138 -22.97 -17.71 -20.01
C ILE A 138 -23.04 -16.44 -20.87
N PRO A 139 -23.89 -16.39 -21.93
CA PRO A 139 -23.96 -15.26 -22.84
C PRO A 139 -24.24 -13.90 -22.17
N SER A 140 -25.00 -13.88 -21.08
CA SER A 140 -25.29 -12.64 -20.33
C SER A 140 -24.06 -12.07 -19.61
N LEU A 141 -22.97 -12.83 -19.49
CA LEU A 141 -21.74 -12.38 -18.86
C LEU A 141 -20.69 -11.91 -19.87
N ALA A 142 -20.97 -11.95 -21.17
CA ALA A 142 -19.99 -11.63 -22.20
C ALA A 142 -19.36 -10.23 -22.06
N GLU A 143 -20.11 -9.26 -21.52
CA GLU A 143 -19.63 -7.90 -21.23
C GLU A 143 -18.53 -7.82 -20.15
N TYR A 144 -18.43 -8.85 -19.29
CA TYR A 144 -17.42 -8.95 -18.22
C TYR A 144 -16.18 -9.74 -18.67
N THR A 145 -16.02 -10.00 -19.97
CA THR A 145 -14.83 -10.66 -20.49
C THR A 145 -13.60 -9.83 -20.13
N ILE A 146 -12.63 -10.47 -19.49
CA ILE A 146 -11.40 -9.82 -19.06
C ILE A 146 -10.36 -10.01 -20.15
N THR A 147 -9.80 -8.91 -20.63
CA THR A 147 -8.79 -8.93 -21.68
C THR A 147 -7.42 -9.30 -21.13
N HIS A 148 -6.50 -9.64 -22.04
CA HIS A 148 -5.08 -9.73 -21.70
C HIS A 148 -4.53 -8.42 -21.10
N ARG A 149 -5.09 -7.26 -21.48
CA ARG A 149 -4.65 -5.95 -20.97
C ARG A 149 -5.11 -5.74 -19.54
N ASP A 150 -6.36 -6.09 -19.24
CA ASP A 150 -6.89 -6.09 -17.88
C ASP A 150 -6.08 -7.02 -16.98
N PHE A 151 -5.75 -8.22 -17.48
CA PHE A 151 -4.87 -9.16 -16.77
C PHE A 151 -3.51 -8.53 -16.47
N LYS A 152 -2.88 -7.86 -17.45
CA LYS A 152 -1.59 -7.17 -17.28
C LYS A 152 -1.67 -6.04 -16.25
N VAL A 153 -2.69 -5.19 -16.32
CA VAL A 153 -2.94 -4.11 -15.34
C VAL A 153 -3.11 -4.70 -13.93
N LEU A 154 -3.94 -5.74 -13.78
CA LEU A 154 -4.14 -6.42 -12.50
C LEU A 154 -2.84 -7.05 -11.97
N TYR A 155 -2.01 -7.61 -12.84
CA TYR A 155 -0.72 -8.17 -12.47
C TYR A 155 0.26 -7.09 -11.99
N ASP A 156 0.31 -5.94 -12.67
CA ASP A 156 1.15 -4.80 -12.28
C ASP A 156 0.70 -4.22 -10.94
N ILE A 157 -0.62 -4.02 -10.75
CA ILE A 157 -1.20 -3.57 -9.48
C ILE A 157 -0.88 -4.58 -8.37
N LYS A 158 -1.09 -5.89 -8.60
CA LYS A 158 -0.71 -6.95 -7.65
C LYS A 158 0.76 -6.82 -7.25
N THR A 159 1.65 -6.57 -8.21
CA THR A 159 3.10 -6.45 -7.96
C THR A 159 3.38 -5.30 -7.01
N VAL A 160 2.79 -4.12 -7.24
CA VAL A 160 2.90 -2.95 -6.35
C VAL A 160 2.36 -3.27 -4.94
N LEU A 161 1.15 -3.85 -4.86
CA LEU A 161 0.50 -4.15 -3.59
C LEU A 161 1.18 -5.28 -2.81
N SER A 162 1.88 -6.18 -3.50
CA SER A 162 2.60 -7.28 -2.86
C SER A 162 3.67 -6.74 -1.90
N LEU A 163 4.39 -5.69 -2.28
CA LEU A 163 5.43 -5.10 -1.42
C LEU A 163 4.84 -4.55 -0.11
N ALA A 164 3.69 -3.87 -0.19
CA ALA A 164 2.96 -3.45 1.00
C ALA A 164 2.49 -4.65 1.83
N HIS A 165 1.97 -5.69 1.18
CA HIS A 165 1.57 -6.93 1.85
C HIS A 165 2.72 -7.59 2.63
N TRP A 166 3.92 -7.67 2.04
CA TRP A 166 5.10 -8.22 2.72
C TRP A 166 5.51 -7.40 3.93
N VAL A 167 5.56 -6.07 3.80
CA VAL A 167 5.97 -5.18 4.90
C VAL A 167 4.98 -5.22 6.05
N GLN A 168 3.67 -5.25 5.75
CA GLN A 168 2.68 -5.35 6.82
C GLN A 168 2.77 -6.70 7.55
N GLU A 169 3.02 -7.82 6.86
CA GLU A 169 3.09 -9.15 7.51
C GLU A 169 4.25 -9.15 8.49
N LEU A 170 5.40 -8.60 8.05
CA LEU A 170 6.60 -8.53 8.86
C LEU A 170 6.40 -7.66 10.12
N LEU A 171 5.68 -6.54 9.98
CA LEU A 171 5.36 -5.64 11.09
C LEU A 171 4.22 -6.13 11.99
N SER A 172 3.45 -7.12 11.54
CA SER A 172 2.40 -7.80 12.30
C SER A 172 2.89 -9.01 13.10
N SER A 173 4.20 -9.32 13.06
CA SER A 173 4.80 -10.40 13.86
C SER A 173 4.59 -10.17 15.36
N ASP A 174 4.15 -11.20 16.07
CA ASP A 174 3.83 -11.18 17.50
C ASP A 174 4.99 -11.66 18.40
N LYS A 175 6.02 -12.28 17.81
CA LYS A 175 7.16 -12.86 18.54
C LYS A 175 8.39 -11.96 18.63
N THR A 176 8.40 -10.83 17.93
CA THR A 176 9.56 -9.94 17.82
C THR A 176 9.14 -8.49 17.98
N LEU A 177 9.98 -7.66 18.59
CA LEU A 177 9.74 -6.22 18.68
C LEU A 177 9.75 -5.62 17.26
N THR A 178 8.57 -5.31 16.70
CA THR A 178 8.46 -4.81 15.32
C THR A 178 8.65 -3.30 15.21
N LEU A 179 8.51 -2.56 16.32
CA LEU A 179 8.69 -1.10 16.36
C LEU A 179 10.10 -0.67 15.89
N SER A 180 11.14 -1.43 16.22
CA SER A 180 12.50 -1.15 15.77
C SER A 180 12.67 -1.30 14.25
N TYR A 181 11.83 -2.10 13.60
CA TYR A 181 11.89 -2.36 12.16
C TYR A 181 10.96 -1.45 11.34
N ALA A 182 10.01 -0.75 11.97
CA ALA A 182 9.00 0.05 11.27
C ALA A 182 9.63 1.07 10.30
N LEU A 183 10.51 1.94 10.79
CA LEU A 183 11.16 2.95 9.96
C LEU A 183 12.07 2.34 8.87
N PRO A 184 12.98 1.39 9.19
CA PRO A 184 13.76 0.71 8.15
C PRO A 184 12.91 0.07 7.05
N LEU A 185 11.83 -0.61 7.41
CA LEU A 185 10.96 -1.28 6.44
C LEU A 185 10.14 -0.29 5.61
N TYR A 186 9.73 0.84 6.18
CA TYR A 186 9.08 1.90 5.42
C TYR A 186 10.01 2.56 4.41
N HIS A 187 11.28 2.80 4.78
CA HIS A 187 12.28 3.28 3.83
C HIS A 187 12.51 2.26 2.71
N ALA A 188 12.71 0.98 3.05
CA ALA A 188 12.86 -0.08 2.05
C ALA A 188 11.63 -0.20 1.13
N LEU A 189 10.42 -0.05 1.67
CA LEU A 189 9.18 -0.04 0.87
C LEU A 189 9.17 1.11 -0.13
N ILE A 190 9.51 2.33 0.32
CA ILE A 190 9.60 3.52 -0.53
C ILE A 190 10.62 3.30 -1.65
N ASP A 191 11.80 2.76 -1.35
CA ASP A 191 12.83 2.51 -2.36
C ASP A 191 12.39 1.50 -3.42
N GLN A 192 11.74 0.41 -3.00
CA GLN A 192 11.19 -0.59 -3.93
C GLN A 192 10.05 -0.01 -4.78
N TRP A 193 9.18 0.81 -4.18
CA TRP A 193 8.14 1.51 -4.92
C TRP A 193 8.71 2.53 -5.92
N ARG A 194 9.76 3.27 -5.55
CA ARG A 194 10.47 4.16 -6.48
C ARG A 194 11.11 3.39 -7.63
N HIS A 195 11.64 2.18 -7.37
CA HIS A 195 12.09 1.30 -8.44
C HIS A 195 10.94 0.90 -9.37
N LEU A 196 9.77 0.53 -8.82
CA LEU A 196 8.58 0.23 -9.64
C LEU A 196 8.07 1.44 -10.44
N GLN A 197 8.20 2.67 -9.93
CA GLN A 197 7.87 3.87 -10.73
C GLN A 197 8.73 3.96 -12.00
N SER A 198 9.96 3.43 -11.99
CA SER A 198 10.83 3.41 -13.18
C SER A 198 10.45 2.32 -14.20
N THR A 199 9.87 1.21 -13.74
CA THR A 199 9.52 0.06 -14.60
C THR A 199 8.05 0.09 -15.04
N LEU A 200 7.18 0.74 -14.27
CA LEU A 200 5.75 0.87 -14.48
C LEU A 200 5.36 2.36 -14.53
N PRO A 201 5.76 3.10 -15.58
CA PRO A 201 5.63 4.55 -15.62
C PRO A 201 4.16 5.03 -15.65
N ALA A 202 3.24 4.20 -16.15
CA ALA A 202 1.79 4.47 -16.09
C ALA A 202 1.24 4.46 -14.65
N LEU A 203 1.89 3.75 -13.72
CA LEU A 203 1.55 3.72 -12.29
C LEU A 203 2.35 4.72 -11.46
N LEU A 204 3.22 5.53 -12.09
CA LEU A 204 4.13 6.44 -11.39
C LEU A 204 3.38 7.35 -10.41
N HIS A 205 2.28 7.96 -10.85
CA HIS A 205 1.54 8.89 -10.01
C HIS A 205 0.81 8.16 -8.87
N ALA A 206 0.20 7.00 -9.17
CA ALA A 206 -0.48 6.19 -8.16
C ALA A 206 0.47 5.72 -7.05
N ILE A 207 1.61 5.14 -7.43
CA ILE A 207 2.66 4.73 -6.48
C ILE A 207 3.17 5.94 -5.67
N GLY A 208 3.30 7.10 -6.32
CA GLY A 208 3.70 8.34 -5.66
C GLY A 208 2.75 8.80 -4.56
N ALA A 209 1.44 8.57 -4.71
CA ALA A 209 0.45 8.86 -3.66
C ALA A 209 0.69 7.99 -2.41
N GLY A 210 0.96 6.69 -2.61
CA GLY A 210 1.32 5.78 -1.52
C GLY A 210 2.63 6.13 -0.83
N ILE A 211 3.67 6.45 -1.61
CA ILE A 211 4.98 6.90 -1.07
C ILE A 211 4.77 8.11 -0.17
N LYS A 212 4.06 9.14 -0.65
CA LYS A 212 3.78 10.35 0.12
C LYS A 212 3.11 10.04 1.45
N LYS A 213 2.16 9.10 1.47
CA LYS A 213 1.47 8.69 2.70
C LYS A 213 2.41 8.10 3.75
N ILE A 214 3.36 7.28 3.32
CA ILE A 214 4.38 6.69 4.19
C ILE A 214 5.39 7.75 4.64
N GLU A 215 5.82 8.65 3.75
CA GLU A 215 6.71 9.77 4.09
C GLU A 215 6.08 10.71 5.14
N ASP A 216 4.80 11.06 4.98
CA ASP A 216 4.04 11.86 5.94
C ASP A 216 3.99 11.18 7.32
N TYR A 217 3.89 9.85 7.36
CA TYR A 217 3.95 9.09 8.60
C TYR A 217 5.34 9.13 9.23
N ILE A 218 6.39 8.82 8.47
CA ILE A 218 7.78 8.85 8.93
C ILE A 218 8.09 10.24 9.51
N ALA A 219 7.70 11.31 8.83
CA ALA A 219 7.93 12.69 9.29
C ALA A 219 7.32 12.97 10.67
N ARG A 220 6.17 12.36 11.00
CA ARG A 220 5.53 12.52 12.32
C ARG A 220 6.23 11.72 13.41
N VAL A 221 6.71 10.52 13.13
CA VAL A 221 7.17 9.58 14.17
C VAL A 221 8.69 9.50 14.34
N ARG A 222 9.47 9.97 13.36
CA ARG A 222 10.94 9.77 13.34
C ARG A 222 11.70 10.35 14.54
N LEU A 223 11.14 11.36 15.23
CA LEU A 223 11.72 11.95 16.45
C LEU A 223 11.01 11.48 17.72
N SER A 224 10.07 10.55 17.63
CA SER A 224 9.44 9.97 18.81
C SER A 224 10.47 9.16 19.61
N PRO A 225 10.64 9.44 20.91
CA PRO A 225 11.57 8.68 21.76
C PRO A 225 11.35 7.18 21.72
N ALA A 226 10.09 6.74 21.48
CA ALA A 226 9.72 5.35 21.36
C ALA A 226 10.49 4.62 20.25
N TYR A 227 10.55 5.21 19.05
CA TYR A 227 11.22 4.61 17.88
C TYR A 227 12.73 4.63 18.08
N VAL A 228 13.27 5.75 18.54
CA VAL A 228 14.71 5.92 18.81
C VAL A 228 15.19 4.87 19.81
N VAL A 229 14.51 4.75 20.94
CA VAL A 229 14.88 3.77 21.99
C VAL A 229 14.68 2.33 21.49
N ALA A 230 13.57 2.02 20.82
CA ALA A 230 13.33 0.67 20.29
C ALA A 230 14.42 0.24 19.31
N MET A 231 14.86 1.14 18.43
CA MET A 231 15.93 0.89 17.48
C MET A 231 17.30 0.77 18.15
N ALA A 232 17.64 1.67 19.08
CA ALA A 232 18.88 1.64 19.83
C ALA A 232 19.05 0.35 20.65
N LEU A 233 17.94 -0.17 21.20
CA LEU A 233 17.92 -1.43 21.95
C LEU A 233 17.98 -2.68 21.07
N ASN A 234 17.76 -2.57 19.75
CA ASN A 234 17.86 -3.69 18.83
C ASN A 234 19.32 -3.83 18.34
N PRO A 235 20.06 -4.88 18.73
CA PRO A 235 21.48 -5.02 18.37
C PRO A 235 21.74 -5.16 16.87
N SER A 236 20.73 -5.55 16.08
CA SER A 236 20.83 -5.68 14.63
C SER A 236 20.62 -4.36 13.88
N ILE A 237 20.21 -3.29 14.56
CA ILE A 237 19.96 -1.96 13.98
C ILE A 237 20.84 -0.92 14.67
N GLY A 238 20.75 -0.85 16.00
CA GLY A 238 21.50 0.09 16.83
C GLY A 238 21.25 1.56 16.47
N TYR A 239 22.25 2.40 16.76
CA TYR A 239 22.24 3.82 16.42
C TYR A 239 22.59 4.10 14.96
N GLN A 240 23.21 3.13 14.27
CA GLN A 240 23.73 3.32 12.92
C GLN A 240 22.65 3.78 11.93
N TRP A 241 21.48 3.14 11.96
CA TRP A 241 20.38 3.54 11.08
C TRP A 241 19.92 4.98 11.36
N ILE A 242 19.85 5.37 12.63
CA ILE A 242 19.46 6.72 13.06
C ILE A 242 20.47 7.74 12.54
N ASP A 243 21.76 7.49 12.75
CA ASP A 243 22.84 8.39 12.34
C ASP A 243 22.92 8.57 10.81
N GLU A 244 22.59 7.53 10.05
CA GLU A 244 22.62 7.54 8.58
C GLU A 244 21.36 8.17 7.94
N ASN A 245 20.21 8.13 8.63
CA ASN A 245 18.90 8.46 8.02
C ASN A 245 18.16 9.63 8.68
N LEU A 246 18.57 10.08 9.87
CA LEU A 246 18.05 11.30 10.50
C LEU A 246 19.01 12.48 10.22
N PRO A 247 18.50 13.67 9.87
CA PRO A 247 19.37 14.83 9.71
C PRO A 247 20.05 15.14 11.05
N THR A 248 21.37 15.36 11.01
CA THR A 248 22.12 15.89 12.14
C THR A 248 21.49 17.24 12.51
N GLU A 249 21.07 17.40 13.77
CA GLU A 249 20.57 18.67 14.26
C GLU A 249 21.64 19.76 14.07
N SER A 250 21.53 20.51 12.98
CA SER A 250 22.21 21.80 12.85
C SER A 250 21.36 22.83 13.58
N GLY A 251 21.67 23.02 14.87
CA GLY A 251 21.23 24.21 15.61
C GLY A 251 20.23 23.96 16.73
N ARG A 252 20.71 23.42 17.86
CA ARG A 252 20.30 23.93 19.17
C ARG A 252 21.54 24.47 19.86
N ALA A 253 21.80 25.75 19.61
CA ALA A 253 22.66 26.60 20.43
C ALA A 253 21.80 27.30 21.49
#